data_AF-A0A6V7IDJ8-F1
#
_entry.id   AF-A0A6V7IDJ8-F1
#
_cell.length_a   1.000
_cell.length_b   1.000
_cell.length_c   1.000
_cell.angle_alpha   90.00
_cell.angle_beta   90.00
_cell.angle_gamma   90.00
#
_symmetry.space_group_name_H-M   'P 1'
#
loop_
_entity.id
_entity.type
_entity.pdbx_description
1 polymer ?
#
loop_
_entity_poly.entity_id
_entity_poly.type
_entity_poly.pdbx_seq_one_letter_code
_entity_poly.pdbx_strand_id
1 'polypeptide(L)'
;ETTLAPGVNTTVVPDKSLQEKERALLQKYTRLLQSFLTSIDAQVTAVHSLQVFCLSHDFPKGMLLRWFVALYELSIIEEEAFIKWKEDVTDAYPGKGKALFQ
;
A
#
# COMPACT_ATOMS: atom_id res chain seq x y z
N GLU A 1 1.08 16.76 -2.28
CA GLU A 1 2.19 16.47 -1.35
C GLU A 1 2.06 15.03 -0.89
N THR A 2 3.17 14.29 -0.81
CA THR A 2 3.18 12.87 -0.45
C THR A 2 4.00 12.67 0.83
N THR A 3 3.83 11.54 1.50
CA THR A 3 4.65 11.19 2.68
C THR A 3 6.11 10.85 2.32
N LEU A 4 6.48 10.96 1.04
CA LEU A 4 7.82 10.71 0.49
C LEU A 4 8.42 11.95 -0.19
N ALA A 5 7.86 13.13 0.05
CA ALA A 5 8.41 14.37 -0.50
C ALA A 5 9.83 14.66 0.05
N PRO A 6 10.69 15.36 -0.71
CA PRO A 6 12.01 15.76 -0.22
C PRO A 6 11.91 16.50 1.11
N GLY A 7 12.75 16.12 2.09
CA GLY A 7 12.77 16.70 3.43
C GLY A 7 11.84 16.03 4.46
N VAL A 8 11.00 15.07 4.05
CA VAL A 8 10.20 14.26 4.99
C VAL A 8 11.07 13.15 5.58
N ASN A 9 11.09 13.03 6.92
CA ASN A 9 11.76 11.92 7.60
C ASN A 9 10.88 10.65 7.55
N THR A 10 11.31 9.66 6.76
CA THR A 10 10.59 8.39 6.54
C THR A 10 10.75 7.38 7.67
N THR A 11 11.66 7.61 8.62
CA THR A 11 11.89 6.71 9.77
C THR A 11 10.91 6.95 10.93
N VAL A 12 10.14 8.03 10.87
CA VAL A 12 9.09 8.37 11.83
C VAL A 12 7.73 8.31 11.16
N VAL A 13 6.67 8.16 11.96
CA VAL A 13 5.31 8.25 11.43
C VAL A 13 5.08 9.70 11.00
N PRO A 14 4.67 9.96 9.75
CA PRO A 14 4.44 11.33 9.27
C PRO A 14 3.28 11.98 10.01
N ASP A 15 3.27 13.32 10.07
CA ASP A 15 2.19 14.07 10.74
C ASP A 15 0.81 13.76 10.14
N LYS A 16 -0.22 13.82 10.98
CA LYS A 16 -1.60 13.49 10.58
C LYS A 16 -2.08 14.29 9.37
N SER A 17 -1.75 15.58 9.30
CA SER A 17 -2.12 16.44 8.16
C SER A 17 -1.50 15.97 6.84
N LEU A 18 -0.28 15.41 6.86
CA LEU A 18 0.37 14.86 5.67
C LEU A 18 -0.25 13.52 5.28
N GLN A 19 -0.61 12.68 6.26
CA GLN A 19 -1.35 11.43 6.01
C GLN A 19 -2.73 11.70 5.38
N GLU A 20 -3.43 12.74 5.82
CA GLU A 20 -4.73 13.14 5.26
C GLU A 20 -4.59 13.62 3.80
N LYS A 21 -3.54 14.38 3.49
CA LYS A 21 -3.22 14.78 2.11
C LYS A 21 -2.91 13.59 1.20
N GLU A 22 -2.15 12.61 1.70
CA GLU A 22 -1.88 11.36 0.98
C GLU A 22 -3.16 10.56 0.71
N ARG A 23 -4.01 10.38 1.74
CA ARG A 23 -5.30 9.69 1.57
C ARG A 23 -6.22 10.42 0.59
N ALA A 24 -6.31 11.75 0.69
CA ALA A 24 -7.13 12.55 -0.22
C ALA A 24 -6.67 12.42 -1.69
N LEU A 25 -5.36 12.21 -1.92
CA LEU A 25 -4.85 11.92 -3.25
C LEU A 25 -5.31 10.52 -3.73
N LEU A 26 -5.18 9.49 -2.89
CA LEU A 26 -5.67 8.14 -3.22
C LEU A 26 -7.18 8.14 -3.55
N GLN A 27 -7.99 8.85 -2.77
CA GLN A 27 -9.43 9.01 -3.00
C GLN A 27 -9.78 9.55 -4.39
N LYS A 28 -8.96 10.45 -4.94
CA LYS A 28 -9.16 10.99 -6.31
C LYS A 28 -8.98 9.91 -7.37
N TYR A 29 -8.17 8.89 -7.11
CA TYR A 29 -7.87 7.81 -8.05
C TYR A 29 -8.68 6.54 -7.80
N THR A 30 -9.53 6.48 -6.75
CA THR A 30 -10.30 5.28 -6.37
C THR A 30 -11.06 4.66 -7.55
N ARG A 31 -11.86 5.46 -8.28
CA ARG A 31 -12.63 4.95 -9.43
C ARG A 31 -11.76 4.39 -10.56
N LEU A 32 -10.62 5.03 -10.80
CA LEU A 32 -9.66 4.57 -11.80
C LEU A 32 -9.06 3.23 -11.38
N LEU A 33 -8.57 3.12 -10.15
CA LEU A 33 -8.01 1.88 -9.62
C LEU A 33 -9.03 0.73 -9.64
N GLN A 34 -10.25 0.98 -9.17
CA GLN A 34 -11.34 -0.01 -9.20
C GLN A 34 -11.67 -0.50 -10.62
N SER A 35 -11.52 0.35 -11.65
CA SER A 35 -11.77 -0.05 -13.04
C SER A 35 -10.73 -1.05 -13.60
N PHE A 36 -9.54 -1.12 -13.00
CA PHE A 36 -8.48 -2.06 -13.39
C PHE A 36 -8.38 -3.26 -12.44
N LEU A 37 -8.79 -3.11 -11.19
CA LEU A 37 -8.65 -4.10 -10.12
C LEU A 37 -9.92 -4.95 -9.95
N THR A 38 -10.43 -5.46 -11.07
CA THR A 38 -11.73 -6.15 -11.13
C THR A 38 -11.69 -7.61 -10.66
N SER A 39 -10.51 -8.18 -10.42
CA SER A 39 -10.34 -9.55 -9.93
C SER A 39 -9.44 -9.60 -8.71
N ILE A 40 -9.61 -10.63 -7.88
CA ILE A 40 -8.75 -10.87 -6.71
C ILE A 40 -7.28 -10.98 -7.13
N ASP A 41 -6.96 -11.61 -8.25
CA ASP A 41 -5.57 -11.73 -8.72
C ASP A 41 -4.95 -10.38 -9.12
N ALA A 42 -5.74 -9.50 -9.74
CA ALA A 42 -5.29 -8.14 -10.06
C ALA A 42 -5.06 -7.33 -8.77
N GLN A 43 -5.96 -7.48 -7.79
CA GLN A 43 -5.82 -6.84 -6.48
C GLN A 43 -4.60 -7.37 -5.71
N VAL A 44 -4.34 -8.68 -5.69
CA VAL A 44 -3.12 -9.27 -5.10
C VAL A 44 -1.86 -8.72 -5.76
N THR A 45 -1.87 -8.60 -7.09
CA THR A 45 -0.77 -7.99 -7.85
C THR A 45 -0.55 -6.53 -7.44
N ALA A 46 -1.62 -5.77 -7.21
CA ALA A 46 -1.53 -4.39 -6.70
C ALA A 46 -0.95 -4.34 -5.27
N VAL A 47 -1.31 -5.27 -4.39
CA VAL A 47 -0.73 -5.36 -3.03
C VAL A 47 0.75 -5.73 -3.09
N HIS A 48 1.16 -6.66 -3.96
CA HIS A 48 2.58 -6.94 -4.21
C HIS A 48 3.32 -5.71 -4.77
N SER A 49 2.68 -4.95 -5.67
CA SER A 49 3.25 -3.71 -6.20
C SER A 49 3.47 -2.67 -5.10
N LEU A 50 2.51 -2.53 -4.17
CA LEU A 50 2.67 -1.67 -3.00
C LEU A 50 3.79 -2.15 -2.06
N GLN A 51 3.90 -3.46 -1.82
CA GLN A 51 5.01 -4.05 -1.06
C GLN A 51 6.37 -3.67 -1.67
N VAL A 52 6.55 -3.88 -2.98
CA VAL A 52 7.80 -3.57 -3.68
C VAL A 52 8.08 -2.06 -3.66
N PHE A 53 7.03 -1.23 -3.78
CA PHE A 53 7.16 0.21 -3.66
C PHE A 53 7.61 0.65 -2.25
N CYS A 54 7.07 0.06 -1.19
CA CYS A 54 7.53 0.32 0.16
C CYS A 54 8.96 -0.18 0.37
N LEU A 55 9.33 -1.35 -0.16
CA LEU A 55 10.70 -1.88 -0.12
C LEU A 55 11.69 -0.92 -0.77
N SER A 56 11.38 -0.35 -1.95
CA SER A 56 12.28 0.58 -2.64
C SER A 56 12.52 1.90 -1.90
N HIS A 57 11.73 2.16 -0.83
CA HIS A 57 11.87 3.29 0.09
C HIS A 57 12.23 2.83 1.51
N ASP A 58 12.80 1.64 1.66
CA ASP A 58 13.25 1.02 2.92
C ASP A 58 12.16 0.76 3.96
N PHE A 59 10.90 0.64 3.51
CA PHE A 59 9.68 0.57 4.32
C PHE A 59 9.56 1.76 5.29
N PRO A 60 9.11 2.92 4.79
CA PRO A 60 8.83 4.08 5.62
C PRO A 60 7.87 3.72 6.76
N LYS A 61 8.14 4.23 7.96
CA LYS A 61 7.49 3.78 9.19
C LYS A 61 5.97 3.90 9.11
N GLY A 62 5.29 2.76 9.21
CA GLY A 62 3.83 2.66 9.19
C GLY A 62 3.18 2.93 7.82
N MET A 63 3.95 3.10 6.74
CA MET A 63 3.39 3.39 5.42
C MET A 63 2.62 2.21 4.84
N LEU A 64 3.19 1.01 4.85
CA LEU A 64 2.54 -0.17 4.26
C LEU A 64 1.19 -0.43 4.93
N LEU A 65 1.16 -0.48 6.27
CA LEU A 65 -0.06 -0.67 7.04
C LEU A 65 -1.10 0.43 6.79
N ARG A 66 -0.68 1.71 6.78
CA ARG A 66 -1.58 2.84 6.49
C ARG A 66 -2.21 2.71 5.09
N TRP A 67 -1.44 2.27 4.10
CA TRP A 67 -1.95 2.03 2.75
C TRP A 67 -2.88 0.81 2.68
N PHE A 68 -2.59 -0.28 3.40
CA PHE A 68 -3.50 -1.43 3.49
C PHE A 68 -4.87 -1.00 4.03
N VAL A 69 -4.88 -0.26 5.14
CA VAL A 69 -6.11 0.30 5.73
C VAL A 69 -6.83 1.19 4.73
N ALA A 70 -6.12 2.11 4.07
CA ALA A 70 -6.74 3.02 3.11
C ALA A 70 -7.32 2.30 1.88
N LEU A 71 -6.62 1.30 1.34
CA LEU A 71 -7.08 0.51 0.19
C LEU A 71 -8.33 -0.33 0.54
N TYR A 72 -8.38 -0.88 1.75
CA TYR A 72 -9.55 -1.61 2.25
C TYR A 72 -10.76 -0.69 2.48
N GLU A 73 -10.58 0.41 3.23
CA GLU A 73 -11.65 1.35 3.56
C GLU A 73 -12.25 2.06 2.34
N LEU A 74 -11.46 2.25 1.28
CA LEU A 74 -11.91 2.82 0.02
C LEU A 74 -12.46 1.78 -0.95
N SER A 75 -12.57 0.52 -0.52
CA SER A 75 -13.04 -0.61 -1.33
C SER A 75 -12.27 -0.75 -2.65
N ILE A 76 -10.96 -0.49 -2.63
CA ILE A 76 -10.07 -0.68 -3.78
C ILE A 76 -9.54 -2.12 -3.81
N ILE A 77 -9.27 -2.67 -2.63
CA ILE A 77 -8.79 -4.05 -2.42
C ILE A 77 -9.71 -4.75 -1.43
N GLU A 78 -10.19 -5.92 -1.78
CA GLU A 78 -11.04 -6.77 -0.95
C GLU A 78 -10.21 -7.55 0.08
N GLU A 79 -10.86 -7.96 1.17
CA GLU A 79 -10.22 -8.75 2.24
C GLU A 79 -9.56 -10.03 1.70
N GLU A 80 -10.24 -10.72 0.79
CA GLU A 80 -9.78 -11.95 0.14
C GLU A 80 -8.42 -11.76 -0.55
N ALA A 81 -8.19 -10.59 -1.18
CA ALA A 81 -6.91 -10.28 -1.82
C ALA A 81 -5.78 -10.06 -0.81
N PHE A 82 -6.06 -9.48 0.38
CA PHE A 82 -5.07 -9.37 1.44
C PHE A 82 -4.72 -10.73 2.05
N ILE A 83 -5.72 -11.61 2.27
CA ILE A 83 -5.51 -12.97 2.74
C ILE A 83 -4.67 -13.76 1.73
N LYS A 84 -5.08 -13.73 0.46
CA LYS A 84 -4.36 -14.40 -0.62
C LYS A 84 -2.93 -13.87 -0.75
N TRP A 85 -2.73 -12.55 -0.73
CA TRP A 85 -1.38 -11.97 -0.69
C TRP A 85 -0.59 -12.53 0.49
N LYS A 86 -1.15 -12.53 1.71
CA LYS A 86 -0.47 -12.98 2.93
C LYS A 86 0.00 -14.44 2.83
N GLU A 87 -0.82 -15.31 2.26
CA GLU A 87 -0.54 -16.74 2.11
C GLU A 87 0.30 -17.07 0.87
N ASP A 88 0.39 -16.16 -0.10
CA ASP A 88 1.13 -16.34 -1.34
C ASP A 88 2.63 -16.50 -1.06
N VAL A 89 3.15 -17.67 -1.43
CA VAL A 89 4.58 -18.03 -1.37
C VAL A 89 5.13 -17.98 -2.78
N THR A 90 5.73 -16.84 -3.12
CA THR A 90 6.32 -16.59 -4.44
C THR A 90 7.60 -15.79 -4.31
N ASP A 91 8.60 -16.12 -5.12
CA ASP A 91 9.88 -15.38 -5.21
C ASP A 91 9.82 -14.25 -6.26
N ALA A 92 8.67 -14.05 -6.91
CA ALA A 92 8.51 -13.03 -7.95
C ALA A 92 8.59 -11.59 -7.42
N TYR A 93 8.29 -11.38 -6.13
CA TYR A 93 8.23 -10.05 -5.50
C TYR A 93 9.10 -10.00 -4.24
N PRO A 94 10.15 -9.15 -4.21
CA PRO A 94 11.03 -9.05 -3.05
C PRO A 94 10.35 -8.36 -1.86
N GLY A 95 10.91 -8.54 -0.66
CA GLY A 95 10.51 -7.81 0.55
C GLY A 95 9.33 -8.39 1.32
N LYS A 96 8.79 -9.55 0.90
CA LYS A 96 7.63 -10.20 1.51
C LYS A 96 7.78 -10.42 3.03
N GLY A 97 8.92 -10.95 3.46
CA GLY A 97 9.20 -11.16 4.88
C GLY A 97 9.10 -9.86 5.69
N LYS A 98 9.83 -8.81 5.29
CA LYS A 98 9.80 -7.51 5.98
C LYS A 98 8.42 -6.85 5.91
N ALA A 99 7.66 -7.05 4.84
CA ALA A 99 6.30 -6.55 4.68
C ALA A 99 5.31 -7.20 5.66
N LEU A 100 5.43 -8.50 5.92
CA LEU A 100 4.60 -9.22 6.89
C LEU A 100 4.86 -8.81 8.36
N PHE A 101 6.00 -8.18 8.64
CA PHE A 101 6.39 -7.68 9.96
C PHE A 101 6.14 -6.17 10.17
N GLN A 102 5.67 -5.45 9.15
CA GLN A 102 5.25 -4.04 9.28
C GLN A 102 3.99 -3.92 10.15
#